data_AF-A0A4Q3Y029-F1
#
_entry.id   AF-A0A4Q3Y029-F1
#
_cell.length_a   1.000
_cell.length_b   1.000
_cell.length_c   1.000
_cell.angle_alpha   90.00
_cell.angle_beta   90.00
_cell.angle_gamma   90.00
#
_symmetry.space_group_name_H-M   'P 1'
#
loop_
_entity.id
_entity.type
_entity.pdbx_description
1 polymer ?
#
loop_
_entity_poly.entity_id
_entity_poly.type
_entity_poly.pdbx_seq_one_letter_code
_entity_poly.pdbx_strand_id
1 'polypeptide(L)'
;AKGSDTNIEKLLTQCKIYVELFDNIDSATIKTFIETAEKAISTRVSFVSENTDLQAHGMVIRKIARRGIRKPRAKFFTTNYDLCFEYAARAQRFTIIDGFSHAMPQIYDRGHFSHDIVRRENAKEGPDYIENVFHLYKLHGSIDWKRSGADIVRTEGSETPLLIFPRDSKYQEAFEPPYLDMMGAFQSALREPDTALIVSGFGFNDDHLSKPVMAALEANMSLKLIVCDVAFLRDDVLVKGDHSVAEVSAVRDGVSSYFERFKQLVRTGDQRITLLSGRFEDLALAIPDLVAQTERERHLDRMQAARGFGDGVPS
;
A
#
# COMPACT_ATOMS: atom_id res chain seq x y z
N ALA A 1 14.26 29.75 -21.54
CA ALA A 1 13.17 29.89 -20.55
C ALA A 1 13.41 28.88 -19.43
N LYS A 2 13.15 29.29 -18.18
CA LYS A 2 13.38 28.52 -16.94
C LYS A 2 12.79 27.11 -17.03
N GLY A 3 13.48 26.15 -16.40
CA GLY A 3 13.20 24.71 -16.46
C GLY A 3 11.72 24.37 -16.43
N SER A 4 11.30 23.60 -17.42
CA SER A 4 9.95 23.05 -17.49
C SER A 4 9.70 22.24 -16.23
N ASP A 5 8.78 22.73 -15.41
CA ASP A 5 8.12 21.98 -14.34
C ASP A 5 7.33 20.85 -15.02
N THR A 6 8.02 19.76 -15.38
CA THR A 6 7.47 18.56 -16.02
C THR A 6 6.70 17.72 -14.99
N ASN A 7 5.73 18.35 -14.34
CA ASN A 7 4.80 17.66 -13.47
C ASN A 7 3.68 17.04 -14.31
N ILE A 8 3.77 15.73 -14.51
CA ILE A 8 2.77 14.96 -15.26
C ILE A 8 1.39 15.02 -14.63
N GLU A 9 1.29 15.12 -13.30
CA GLU A 9 -0.01 15.23 -12.61
C GLU A 9 -0.71 16.52 -13.03
N LYS A 10 0.03 17.64 -12.98
CA LYS A 10 -0.46 18.96 -13.39
C LYS A 10 -0.85 19.00 -14.87
N LEU A 11 -0.06 18.34 -15.74
CA LEU A 11 -0.39 18.23 -17.16
C LEU A 11 -1.70 17.47 -17.36
N LEU A 12 -1.83 16.29 -16.75
CA LEU A 12 -3.04 15.47 -16.86
C LEU A 12 -4.27 16.16 -16.25
N THR A 13 -4.10 16.94 -15.17
CA THR A 13 -5.14 17.84 -14.63
C THR A 13 -5.60 18.84 -15.67
N GLN A 14 -4.65 19.58 -16.28
CA GLN A 14 -4.96 20.62 -17.27
C GLN A 14 -5.64 20.04 -18.51
N CYS A 15 -5.19 18.87 -18.97
CA CYS A 15 -5.81 18.15 -20.08
C CYS A 15 -7.29 17.80 -19.77
N LYS A 16 -7.58 17.27 -18.57
CA LYS A 16 -8.95 16.89 -18.19
C LYS A 16 -9.88 18.10 -18.07
N ILE A 17 -9.42 19.16 -17.40
CA ILE A 17 -10.15 20.44 -17.30
C ILE A 17 -10.43 21.01 -18.69
N TYR A 18 -9.46 20.99 -19.60
CA TYR A 18 -9.65 21.49 -20.96
C TYR A 18 -10.74 20.70 -21.70
N VAL A 19 -10.71 19.37 -21.63
CA VAL A 19 -11.71 18.51 -22.29
C VAL A 19 -13.12 18.74 -21.72
N GLU A 20 -13.24 18.98 -20.41
CA GLU A 20 -14.54 19.27 -19.77
C GLU A 20 -15.10 20.65 -20.12
N LEU A 21 -14.23 21.65 -20.36
CA LEU A 21 -14.64 23.03 -20.65
C LEU A 21 -14.82 23.34 -22.14
N PHE A 22 -14.14 22.60 -23.03
CA PHE A 22 -14.11 22.89 -24.46
C PHE A 22 -14.49 21.67 -25.31
N ASP A 23 -15.48 21.84 -26.19
CA ASP A 23 -15.90 20.84 -27.18
C ASP A 23 -15.42 21.24 -28.58
N ASN A 24 -14.12 21.06 -28.84
CA ASN A 24 -13.46 21.42 -30.10
C ASN A 24 -12.53 20.29 -30.60
N ILE A 25 -11.95 20.47 -31.79
CA ILE A 25 -11.05 19.47 -32.41
C ILE A 25 -9.83 19.16 -31.51
N ASP A 26 -9.32 20.16 -30.78
CA ASP A 26 -8.21 19.98 -29.84
C ASP A 26 -8.62 19.09 -28.65
N SER A 27 -9.87 19.18 -28.20
CA SER A 27 -10.44 18.34 -27.15
C SER A 27 -10.41 16.85 -27.53
N ALA A 28 -10.71 16.49 -28.78
CA ALA A 28 -10.60 15.11 -29.26
C ALA A 28 -9.16 14.57 -29.21
N THR A 29 -8.19 15.42 -29.56
CA THR A 29 -6.76 15.07 -29.50
C THR A 29 -6.30 14.88 -28.05
N ILE A 30 -6.69 15.79 -27.16
CA ILE A 30 -6.35 15.73 -25.73
C ILE A 30 -7.00 14.51 -25.07
N LYS A 31 -8.24 14.17 -25.42
CA LYS A 31 -8.90 12.96 -24.95
C LYS A 31 -8.13 11.70 -25.34
N THR A 32 -7.69 11.62 -26.60
CA THR A 32 -6.86 10.50 -27.08
C THR A 32 -5.52 10.41 -26.33
N PHE A 33 -4.91 11.56 -26.01
CA PHE A 33 -3.70 11.61 -25.19
C PHE A 33 -3.93 11.07 -23.77
N ILE A 34 -5.03 11.48 -23.11
CA ILE A 34 -5.41 11.00 -21.77
C ILE A 34 -5.58 9.48 -21.78
N GLU A 35 -6.36 8.94 -22.72
CA GLU A 35 -6.60 7.49 -22.86
C GLU A 35 -5.29 6.72 -23.09
N THR A 36 -4.38 7.28 -23.90
CA THR A 36 -3.06 6.69 -24.14
C THR A 36 -2.20 6.69 -22.88
N ALA A 37 -2.20 7.79 -22.12
CA ALA A 37 -1.44 7.91 -20.88
C ALA A 37 -1.97 6.96 -19.80
N GLU A 38 -3.29 6.89 -19.62
CA GLU A 38 -3.95 5.96 -18.68
C GLU A 38 -3.63 4.50 -19.03
N LYS A 39 -3.69 4.14 -20.32
CA LYS A 39 -3.33 2.81 -20.80
C LYS A 39 -1.85 2.49 -20.57
N ALA A 40 -0.96 3.45 -20.80
CA ALA A 40 0.47 3.29 -20.55
C ALA A 40 0.75 3.06 -19.05
N ILE A 41 0.11 3.83 -18.18
CA ILE A 41 0.20 3.66 -16.72
C ILE A 41 -0.31 2.27 -16.33
N SER A 42 -1.53 1.90 -16.73
CA SER A 42 -2.14 0.61 -16.44
C SER A 42 -1.24 -0.56 -16.88
N THR A 43 -0.69 -0.49 -18.09
CA THR A 43 0.25 -1.50 -18.61
C THR A 43 1.50 -1.60 -17.74
N ARG A 44 2.04 -0.45 -17.29
CA ARG A 44 3.28 -0.41 -16.52
C ARG A 44 3.13 -0.96 -15.11
N VAL A 45 1.95 -0.79 -14.51
CA VAL A 45 1.63 -1.31 -13.17
C VAL A 45 1.11 -2.75 -13.18
N SER A 46 0.70 -3.26 -14.34
CA SER A 46 0.32 -4.67 -14.55
C SER A 46 1.54 -5.58 -14.80
N PHE A 47 2.55 -5.50 -13.93
CA PHE A 47 3.80 -6.27 -14.05
C PHE A 47 3.85 -7.51 -13.15
N VAL A 48 2.89 -7.64 -12.23
CA VAL A 48 2.88 -8.71 -11.23
C VAL A 48 2.38 -10.00 -11.86
N SER A 49 3.15 -11.06 -11.68
CA SER A 49 2.88 -12.41 -12.17
C SER A 49 3.39 -13.44 -11.15
N GLU A 50 3.18 -14.72 -11.41
CA GLU A 50 3.65 -15.80 -10.53
C GLU A 50 5.19 -15.85 -10.37
N ASN A 51 5.92 -15.30 -11.34
CA ASN A 51 7.39 -15.28 -11.37
C ASN A 51 7.98 -13.96 -10.84
N THR A 52 7.15 -13.00 -10.46
CA THR A 52 7.63 -11.71 -9.95
C THR A 52 8.27 -11.91 -8.57
N ASP A 53 9.49 -11.39 -8.37
CA ASP A 53 10.14 -11.43 -7.07
C ASP A 53 9.41 -10.53 -6.07
N LEU A 54 8.81 -11.16 -5.07
CA LEU A 54 8.04 -10.50 -4.00
C LEU A 54 8.59 -10.86 -2.61
N GLN A 55 9.87 -11.21 -2.49
CA GLN A 55 10.48 -11.60 -1.20
C GLN A 55 10.31 -10.51 -0.12
N ALA A 56 10.56 -9.24 -0.45
CA ALA A 56 10.41 -8.13 0.49
C ALA A 56 8.97 -7.94 0.97
N HIS A 57 8.00 -7.95 0.04
CA HIS A 57 6.57 -7.89 0.38
C HIS A 57 6.20 -9.06 1.27
N GLY A 58 6.71 -10.24 0.93
CA GLY A 58 6.43 -11.45 1.68
C GLY A 58 6.97 -11.39 3.11
N MET A 59 8.20 -10.92 3.29
CA MET A 59 8.81 -10.70 4.61
C MET A 59 8.01 -9.68 5.43
N VAL A 60 7.57 -8.57 4.84
CA VAL A 60 6.76 -7.57 5.56
C VAL A 60 5.43 -8.17 6.01
N ILE A 61 4.72 -8.88 5.13
CA ILE A 61 3.48 -9.58 5.50
C ILE A 61 3.76 -10.54 6.65
N ARG A 62 4.77 -11.42 6.51
CA ARG A 62 5.11 -12.40 7.54
C ARG A 62 5.47 -11.77 8.87
N LYS A 63 6.23 -10.67 8.89
CA LYS A 63 6.72 -10.05 10.12
C LYS A 63 5.66 -9.17 10.79
N ILE A 64 4.78 -8.54 10.02
CA ILE A 64 3.78 -7.57 10.53
C ILE A 64 2.39 -8.20 10.70
N ALA A 65 1.91 -8.98 9.72
CA ALA A 65 0.57 -9.58 9.77
C ALA A 65 0.50 -10.82 10.67
N ARG A 66 1.63 -11.48 10.92
CA ARG A 66 1.70 -12.65 11.81
C ARG A 66 1.69 -12.21 13.27
N ARG A 67 0.49 -11.93 13.76
CA ARG A 67 0.22 -11.48 15.14
C ARG A 67 -0.74 -12.46 15.81
N GLY A 68 -0.65 -12.55 17.13
CA GLY A 68 -1.54 -13.41 17.91
C GLY A 68 -3.00 -13.02 17.70
N ILE A 69 -3.89 -14.02 17.62
CA ILE A 69 -5.32 -13.87 17.30
C ILE A 69 -6.12 -12.96 18.24
N ARG A 70 -5.58 -12.64 19.42
CA ARG A 70 -6.18 -11.71 20.39
C ARG A 70 -5.82 -10.24 20.13
N LYS A 71 -4.83 -9.98 19.27
CA LYS A 71 -4.48 -8.62 18.85
C LYS A 71 -5.31 -8.24 17.63
N PRO A 72 -5.61 -6.95 17.44
CA PRO A 72 -6.21 -6.48 16.20
C PRO A 72 -5.39 -6.94 14.98
N ARG A 73 -6.08 -7.27 13.88
CA ARG A 73 -5.45 -7.62 12.61
C ARG A 73 -4.57 -6.46 12.13
N ALA A 74 -3.45 -6.77 11.51
CA ALA A 74 -2.65 -5.75 10.84
C ALA A 74 -3.45 -5.10 9.70
N LYS A 75 -3.26 -3.81 9.50
CA LYS A 75 -3.89 -3.05 8.42
C LYS A 75 -2.80 -2.51 7.49
N PHE A 76 -2.87 -2.91 6.23
CA PHE A 76 -1.99 -2.43 5.17
C PHE A 76 -2.75 -1.42 4.34
N PHE A 77 -2.22 -0.21 4.27
CA PHE A 77 -2.74 0.85 3.42
C PHE A 77 -1.72 1.10 2.32
N THR A 78 -2.14 1.03 1.06
CA THR A 78 -1.25 1.25 -0.08
C THR A 78 -1.89 2.19 -1.10
N THR A 79 -1.05 3.03 -1.70
CA THR A 79 -1.37 3.85 -2.87
C THR A 79 -1.03 3.13 -4.18
N ASN A 80 -0.40 1.96 -4.10
CA ASN A 80 0.00 1.18 -5.27
C ASN A 80 -1.21 0.52 -5.94
N TYR A 81 -1.24 0.56 -7.26
CA TYR A 81 -2.27 -0.07 -8.09
C TYR A 81 -2.03 -1.56 -8.34
N ASP A 82 -0.76 -1.98 -8.27
CA ASP A 82 -0.30 -3.34 -8.57
C ASP A 82 -0.77 -4.39 -7.56
N LEU A 83 -0.59 -5.67 -7.88
CA LEU A 83 -1.06 -6.81 -7.07
C LEU A 83 0.03 -7.44 -6.17
N CYS A 84 1.08 -6.70 -5.82
CA CYS A 84 2.23 -7.27 -5.10
C CYS A 84 1.83 -7.87 -3.74
N PHE A 85 0.96 -7.21 -2.98
CA PHE A 85 0.52 -7.71 -1.67
C PHE A 85 -0.37 -8.94 -1.79
N GLU A 86 -1.26 -8.98 -2.77
CA GLU A 86 -2.16 -10.09 -3.05
C GLU A 86 -1.39 -11.35 -3.44
N TYR A 87 -0.45 -11.22 -4.40
CA TYR A 87 0.38 -12.35 -4.84
C TYR A 87 1.32 -12.83 -3.71
N ALA A 88 1.93 -11.90 -2.96
CA ALA A 88 2.79 -12.25 -1.83
C ALA A 88 2.03 -12.92 -0.67
N ALA A 89 0.79 -12.48 -0.40
CA ALA A 89 -0.09 -13.11 0.59
C ALA A 89 -0.51 -14.51 0.14
N ARG A 90 -0.91 -14.66 -1.13
CA ARG A 90 -1.28 -15.95 -1.74
C ARG A 90 -0.14 -16.96 -1.63
N ALA A 91 1.08 -16.57 -2.00
CA ALA A 91 2.26 -17.43 -1.94
C ALA A 91 2.55 -17.94 -0.52
N GLN A 92 2.27 -17.12 0.49
CA GLN A 92 2.49 -17.43 1.91
C GLN A 92 1.23 -17.90 2.66
N ARG A 93 0.12 -18.13 1.95
CA ARG A 93 -1.16 -18.58 2.52
C ARG A 93 -1.72 -17.65 3.59
N PHE A 94 -1.53 -16.35 3.41
CA PHE A 94 -2.27 -15.34 4.17
C PHE A 94 -3.63 -15.08 3.53
N THR A 95 -4.63 -14.84 4.37
CA THR A 95 -5.94 -14.38 3.91
C THR A 95 -6.04 -12.86 4.03
N ILE A 96 -6.59 -12.24 3.00
CA ILE A 96 -6.79 -10.79 2.93
C ILE A 96 -8.26 -10.47 3.18
N ILE A 97 -8.50 -9.46 4.02
CA ILE A 97 -9.79 -8.77 4.15
C ILE A 97 -9.65 -7.41 3.46
N ASP A 98 -10.26 -7.24 2.31
CA ASP A 98 -10.09 -6.07 1.43
C ASP A 98 -11.41 -5.40 1.00
N GLY A 99 -12.51 -5.78 1.65
CA GLY A 99 -13.85 -5.26 1.34
C GLY A 99 -14.56 -5.99 0.22
N PHE A 100 -13.96 -7.02 -0.40
CA PHE A 100 -14.65 -7.85 -1.39
C PHE A 100 -15.30 -9.09 -0.76
N SER A 101 -16.41 -9.52 -1.36
CA SER A 101 -17.08 -10.75 -0.99
C SER A 101 -16.21 -11.99 -1.29
N HIS A 102 -16.49 -13.09 -0.59
CA HIS A 102 -15.83 -14.38 -0.84
C HIS A 102 -16.60 -15.25 -1.86
N ALA A 103 -17.67 -14.70 -2.46
CA ALA A 103 -18.48 -15.37 -3.48
C ALA A 103 -18.00 -14.96 -4.88
N MET A 104 -18.36 -15.74 -5.90
CA MET A 104 -18.11 -15.39 -7.29
C MET A 104 -19.40 -14.82 -7.94
N PRO A 105 -19.34 -13.65 -8.60
CA PRO A 105 -18.21 -12.72 -8.67
C PRO A 105 -17.94 -12.06 -7.32
N GLN A 106 -16.68 -11.68 -7.07
CA GLN A 106 -16.33 -10.94 -5.87
C GLN A 106 -16.77 -9.48 -6.03
N ILE A 107 -17.68 -9.04 -5.16
CA ILE A 107 -18.28 -7.71 -5.20
C ILE A 107 -17.80 -6.93 -3.97
N TYR A 108 -17.40 -5.68 -4.17
CA TYR A 108 -17.03 -4.78 -3.09
C TYR A 108 -18.26 -4.38 -2.26
N ASP A 109 -18.15 -4.52 -0.95
CA ASP A 109 -19.08 -3.97 0.03
C ASP A 109 -18.30 -3.59 1.29
N ARG A 110 -18.53 -2.36 1.80
CA ARG A 110 -17.83 -1.85 2.99
C ARG A 110 -17.98 -2.78 4.20
N GLY A 111 -19.11 -3.45 4.34
CA GLY A 111 -19.41 -4.38 5.43
C GLY A 111 -18.46 -5.58 5.47
N HIS A 112 -17.85 -5.97 4.36
CA HIS A 112 -16.87 -7.05 4.33
C HIS A 112 -15.60 -6.74 5.12
N PHE A 113 -15.24 -5.46 5.34
CA PHE A 113 -14.17 -5.09 6.26
C PHE A 113 -14.49 -5.37 7.74
N SER A 114 -15.76 -5.55 8.08
CA SER A 114 -16.20 -5.91 9.44
C SER A 114 -16.29 -7.42 9.66
N HIS A 115 -16.03 -8.24 8.64
CA HIS A 115 -16.00 -9.69 8.76
C HIS A 115 -14.58 -10.17 9.13
N ASP A 116 -14.50 -11.28 9.86
CA ASP A 116 -13.26 -12.01 10.12
C ASP A 116 -13.52 -13.51 9.94
N ILE A 117 -12.46 -14.30 9.85
CA ILE A 117 -12.51 -15.72 9.50
C ILE A 117 -12.18 -16.57 10.72
N VAL A 118 -13.06 -17.53 10.99
CA VAL A 118 -12.96 -18.44 12.13
C VAL A 118 -12.92 -19.89 11.65
N ARG A 119 -12.18 -20.73 12.37
CA ARG A 119 -12.32 -22.18 12.31
C ARG A 119 -13.57 -22.58 13.10
N ARG A 120 -14.33 -23.50 12.52
CA ARG A 120 -15.50 -24.11 13.16
C ARG A 120 -15.11 -25.54 13.52
N GLU A 121 -14.59 -25.70 14.74
CA GLU A 121 -14.35 -27.01 15.34
C GLU A 121 -15.43 -27.26 16.39
N ASN A 122 -16.06 -28.44 16.36
CA ASN A 122 -17.30 -28.74 17.11
C ASN A 122 -17.17 -28.71 18.66
N ALA A 123 -15.99 -28.42 19.21
CA ALA A 123 -15.68 -28.59 20.63
C ALA A 123 -15.27 -27.31 21.40
N LYS A 124 -15.09 -26.16 20.73
CA LYS A 124 -14.71 -24.91 21.41
C LYS A 124 -15.92 -23.99 21.60
N GLU A 125 -16.10 -23.48 22.82
CA GLU A 125 -16.98 -22.34 23.08
C GLU A 125 -16.29 -21.05 22.61
N GLY A 126 -16.93 -20.32 21.68
CA GLY A 126 -16.44 -19.05 21.15
C GLY A 126 -15.75 -19.13 19.77
N PRO A 127 -15.48 -17.99 19.13
CA PRO A 127 -14.86 -17.93 17.81
C PRO A 127 -13.37 -18.31 17.86
N ASP A 128 -12.98 -19.35 17.14
CA ASP A 128 -11.58 -19.73 16.92
C ASP A 128 -11.03 -19.01 15.68
N TYR A 129 -10.64 -17.75 15.84
CA TYR A 129 -10.07 -16.95 14.73
C TYR A 129 -8.83 -17.62 14.13
N ILE A 130 -8.73 -17.60 12.79
CA ILE A 130 -7.54 -18.13 12.11
C ILE A 130 -6.37 -17.15 12.20
N GLU A 131 -5.15 -17.67 12.22
CA GLU A 131 -3.93 -16.89 12.07
C GLU A 131 -3.75 -16.42 10.61
N ASN A 132 -2.72 -15.61 10.37
CA ASN A 132 -2.31 -15.19 9.02
C ASN A 132 -3.40 -14.46 8.23
N VAL A 133 -4.13 -13.57 8.91
CA VAL A 133 -5.14 -12.69 8.30
C VAL A 133 -4.74 -11.23 8.51
N PHE A 134 -4.86 -10.41 7.48
CA PHE A 134 -4.69 -8.96 7.57
C PHE A 134 -5.69 -8.22 6.68
N HIS A 135 -5.85 -6.93 6.96
CA HIS A 135 -6.68 -6.06 6.14
C HIS A 135 -5.82 -5.35 5.10
N LEU A 136 -6.28 -5.31 3.85
CA LEU A 136 -5.64 -4.57 2.77
C LEU A 136 -6.57 -3.46 2.28
N TYR A 137 -6.06 -2.24 2.23
CA TYR A 137 -6.77 -1.05 1.79
C TYR A 137 -6.00 -0.42 0.63
N LYS A 138 -6.57 -0.47 -0.57
CA LYS A 138 -6.02 0.14 -1.78
C LYS A 138 -6.63 1.51 -2.01
N LEU A 139 -5.96 2.52 -1.46
CA LEU A 139 -6.47 3.89 -1.34
C LEU A 139 -6.68 4.57 -2.69
N HIS A 140 -5.95 4.15 -3.73
CA HIS A 140 -6.03 4.70 -5.08
C HIS A 140 -6.58 3.70 -6.11
N GLY A 141 -7.21 2.61 -5.65
CA GLY A 141 -7.75 1.58 -6.53
C GLY A 141 -6.74 0.51 -6.91
N SER A 142 -7.15 -0.36 -7.83
CA SER A 142 -6.40 -1.56 -8.19
C SER A 142 -6.63 -1.95 -9.64
N ILE A 143 -5.61 -2.56 -10.26
CA ILE A 143 -5.68 -3.01 -11.66
C ILE A 143 -6.70 -4.14 -11.87
N ASP A 144 -7.09 -4.84 -10.81
CA ASP A 144 -8.08 -5.92 -10.84
C ASP A 144 -9.48 -5.45 -10.43
N TRP A 145 -9.74 -4.15 -10.32
CA TRP A 145 -11.09 -3.63 -10.02
C TRP A 145 -11.76 -3.14 -11.29
N LYS A 146 -13.07 -3.40 -11.42
CA LYS A 146 -13.87 -2.94 -12.55
C LYS A 146 -15.24 -2.49 -12.08
N ARG A 147 -15.76 -1.39 -12.63
CA ARG A 147 -17.16 -0.99 -12.45
C ARG A 147 -18.06 -1.86 -13.33
N SER A 148 -19.07 -2.48 -12.74
CA SER A 148 -20.09 -3.27 -13.42
C SER A 148 -21.47 -2.81 -12.97
N GLY A 149 -22.05 -1.84 -13.68
CA GLY A 149 -23.28 -1.17 -13.25
C GLY A 149 -23.03 -0.34 -11.98
N ALA A 150 -23.82 -0.59 -10.93
CA ALA A 150 -23.62 0.03 -9.63
C ALA A 150 -22.46 -0.62 -8.83
N ASP A 151 -22.12 -1.86 -9.15
CA ASP A 151 -21.19 -2.67 -8.39
C ASP A 151 -19.74 -2.41 -8.81
N ILE A 152 -18.83 -2.68 -7.87
CA ILE A 152 -17.40 -2.80 -8.14
C ILE A 152 -17.05 -4.26 -7.97
N VAL A 153 -16.54 -4.85 -9.05
CA VAL A 153 -16.22 -6.27 -9.11
C VAL A 153 -14.72 -6.45 -9.25
N ARG A 154 -14.19 -7.52 -8.64
CA ARG A 154 -12.81 -7.95 -8.89
C ARG A 154 -12.77 -8.73 -10.20
N THR A 155 -11.91 -8.33 -11.13
CA THR A 155 -11.69 -8.96 -12.42
C THR A 155 -10.26 -8.70 -12.87
N GLU A 156 -9.43 -9.74 -12.85
CA GLU A 156 -8.08 -9.67 -13.41
C GLU A 156 -8.11 -9.41 -14.92
N GLY A 157 -7.14 -8.66 -15.43
CA GLY A 157 -7.01 -8.38 -16.86
C GLY A 157 -8.11 -7.47 -17.44
N SER A 158 -8.80 -6.68 -16.60
CA SER A 158 -9.76 -5.68 -17.08
C SER A 158 -9.09 -4.68 -18.02
N GLU A 159 -9.71 -4.42 -19.18
CA GLU A 159 -9.26 -3.37 -20.12
C GLU A 159 -9.47 -1.97 -19.57
N THR A 160 -10.36 -1.82 -18.59
CA THR A 160 -10.70 -0.54 -17.94
C THR A 160 -10.63 -0.72 -16.41
N PRO A 161 -9.43 -0.77 -15.83
CA PRO A 161 -9.28 -0.90 -14.39
C PRO A 161 -9.75 0.36 -13.67
N LEU A 162 -10.33 0.19 -12.49
CA LEU A 162 -10.82 1.28 -11.64
C LEU A 162 -9.67 1.81 -10.78
N LEU A 163 -8.99 2.85 -11.28
CA LEU A 163 -7.83 3.50 -10.67
C LEU A 163 -8.08 4.98 -10.42
N ILE A 164 -7.52 5.52 -9.34
CA ILE A 164 -7.35 6.96 -9.15
C ILE A 164 -6.02 7.37 -9.76
N PHE A 165 -6.04 7.98 -10.94
CA PHE A 165 -4.82 8.38 -11.65
C PHE A 165 -4.13 9.60 -11.00
N PRO A 166 -2.80 9.73 -11.15
CA PRO A 166 -2.03 10.81 -10.55
C PRO A 166 -2.36 12.16 -11.22
N ARG A 167 -3.36 12.87 -10.69
CA ARG A 167 -3.88 14.18 -11.14
C ARG A 167 -4.35 14.96 -9.93
N ASP A 168 -4.46 16.27 -10.01
CA ASP A 168 -5.03 17.08 -8.90
C ASP A 168 -6.53 16.78 -8.69
N SER A 169 -7.24 16.41 -9.77
CA SER A 169 -8.64 15.96 -9.71
C SER A 169 -8.82 14.65 -8.92
N LYS A 170 -7.74 13.90 -8.65
CA LYS A 170 -7.76 12.68 -7.81
C LYS A 170 -8.40 12.94 -6.45
N TYR A 171 -8.30 14.18 -5.97
CA TYR A 171 -8.91 14.58 -4.71
C TYR A 171 -10.42 14.32 -4.72
N GLN A 172 -11.13 14.70 -5.78
CA GLN A 172 -12.59 14.50 -5.85
C GLN A 172 -12.95 13.02 -5.97
N GLU A 173 -12.21 12.28 -6.80
CA GLU A 173 -12.40 10.84 -7.02
C GLU A 173 -12.19 10.05 -5.70
N ALA A 174 -11.29 10.49 -4.82
CA ALA A 174 -11.05 9.88 -3.51
C ALA A 174 -12.25 10.00 -2.53
N PHE A 175 -13.23 10.85 -2.80
CA PHE A 175 -14.46 10.97 -1.99
C PHE A 175 -15.61 10.10 -2.50
N GLU A 176 -15.42 9.30 -3.55
CA GLU A 176 -16.41 8.32 -3.99
C GLU A 176 -16.15 6.93 -3.38
N PRO A 177 -17.20 6.11 -3.15
CA PRO A 177 -17.03 4.68 -2.88
C PRO A 177 -16.32 4.00 -4.06
N PRO A 178 -15.28 3.18 -3.80
CA PRO A 178 -14.93 2.54 -2.53
C PRO A 178 -13.87 3.31 -1.71
N TYR A 179 -13.30 4.37 -2.28
CA TYR A 179 -12.12 5.06 -1.75
C TYR A 179 -12.40 5.81 -0.46
N LEU A 180 -13.59 6.44 -0.37
CA LEU A 180 -14.03 7.14 0.83
C LEU A 180 -14.03 6.21 2.06
N ASP A 181 -14.47 4.98 1.89
CA ASP A 181 -14.52 3.99 2.97
C ASP A 181 -13.11 3.62 3.45
N MET A 182 -12.19 3.39 2.51
CA MET A 182 -10.81 3.02 2.81
C MET A 182 -10.05 4.19 3.45
N MET A 183 -10.30 5.43 2.99
CA MET A 183 -9.78 6.64 3.60
C MET A 183 -10.33 6.82 5.02
N GLY A 184 -11.63 6.58 5.23
CA GLY A 184 -12.25 6.59 6.55
C GLY A 184 -11.61 5.56 7.48
N ALA A 185 -11.31 4.36 6.98
CA ALA A 185 -10.60 3.32 7.73
C ALA A 185 -9.17 3.73 8.09
N PHE A 186 -8.44 4.39 7.17
CA PHE A 186 -7.11 4.93 7.41
C PHE A 186 -7.13 5.98 8.52
N GLN A 187 -7.96 7.01 8.39
CA GLN A 187 -8.07 8.07 9.39
C GLN A 187 -8.53 7.56 10.76
N SER A 188 -9.40 6.55 10.78
CA SER A 188 -9.84 5.92 12.03
C SER A 188 -8.69 5.16 12.68
N ALA A 189 -7.89 4.40 11.90
CA ALA A 189 -6.72 3.70 12.42
C ALA A 189 -5.67 4.65 13.02
N LEU A 190 -5.46 5.85 12.45
CA LEU A 190 -4.53 6.83 12.99
C LEU A 190 -4.95 7.40 14.35
N ARG A 191 -6.26 7.41 14.65
CA ARG A 191 -6.80 7.91 15.91
C ARG A 191 -6.83 6.87 17.02
N GLU A 192 -6.64 5.60 16.71
CA GLU A 192 -6.61 4.54 17.71
C GLU A 192 -5.43 4.73 18.67
N PRO A 193 -5.62 4.54 19.99
CA PRO A 193 -4.53 4.59 20.94
C PRO A 193 -3.54 3.43 20.72
N ASP A 194 -2.29 3.62 21.17
CA ASP A 194 -1.22 2.62 21.10
C ASP A 194 -0.97 2.06 19.68
N THR A 195 -1.16 2.93 18.68
CA THR A 195 -0.97 2.60 17.26
C THR A 195 0.45 2.92 16.82
N ALA A 196 1.04 2.03 16.02
CA ALA A 196 2.28 2.28 15.30
C ALA A 196 2.00 2.35 13.80
N LEU A 197 2.28 3.50 13.18
CA LEU A 197 2.26 3.70 11.74
C LEU A 197 3.67 3.50 11.18
N ILE A 198 3.82 2.55 10.26
CA ILE A 198 5.06 2.33 9.50
C ILE A 198 4.80 2.79 8.07
N VAL A 199 5.60 3.74 7.60
CA VAL A 199 5.53 4.30 6.25
C VAL A 199 6.79 3.93 5.50
N SER A 200 6.65 3.40 4.28
CA SER A 200 7.77 3.06 3.42
C SER A 200 7.49 3.39 1.96
N GLY A 201 8.44 4.07 1.31
CA GLY A 201 8.34 4.42 -0.11
C GLY A 201 7.19 5.36 -0.44
N PHE A 202 6.74 6.17 0.52
CA PHE A 202 5.66 7.14 0.33
C PHE A 202 6.23 8.56 0.42
N GLY A 203 6.19 9.27 -0.70
CA GLY A 203 6.80 10.60 -0.84
C GLY A 203 6.07 11.74 -0.12
N PHE A 204 4.94 11.50 0.54
CA PHE A 204 4.11 12.52 1.19
C PHE A 204 3.66 13.68 0.29
N ASN A 205 3.57 13.47 -1.03
CA ASN A 205 3.04 14.45 -1.98
C ASN A 205 1.51 14.47 -2.03
N ASP A 206 0.85 13.42 -1.52
CA ASP A 206 -0.61 13.30 -1.46
C ASP A 206 -1.17 13.94 -0.19
N ASP A 207 -1.60 15.18 -0.29
CA ASP A 207 -2.13 15.97 0.84
C ASP A 207 -3.30 15.30 1.59
N HIS A 208 -4.16 14.55 0.89
CA HIS A 208 -5.28 13.83 1.50
C HIS A 208 -4.84 12.67 2.40
N LEU A 209 -3.59 12.22 2.29
CA LEU A 209 -2.97 11.22 3.17
C LEU A 209 -1.99 11.85 4.15
N SER A 210 -1.15 12.79 3.68
CA SER A 210 -0.13 13.45 4.50
C SER A 210 -0.73 14.32 5.60
N LYS A 211 -1.80 15.09 5.32
CA LYS A 211 -2.44 15.96 6.32
C LYS A 211 -3.05 15.16 7.48
N PRO A 212 -3.82 14.07 7.24
CA PRO A 212 -4.28 13.21 8.33
C PRO A 212 -3.17 12.63 9.20
N VAL A 213 -2.03 12.24 8.62
CA VAL A 213 -0.88 11.73 9.41
C VAL A 213 -0.34 12.82 10.35
N MET A 214 -0.15 14.05 9.85
CA MET A 214 0.30 15.16 10.68
C MET A 214 -0.71 15.52 11.78
N ALA A 215 -2.00 15.62 11.43
CA ALA A 215 -3.06 15.90 12.39
C ALA A 215 -3.14 14.81 13.48
N ALA A 216 -2.91 13.54 13.11
CA ALA A 216 -2.86 12.44 14.07
C ALA A 216 -1.62 12.51 14.99
N LEU A 217 -0.45 12.92 14.50
CA LEU A 217 0.73 13.15 15.35
C LEU A 217 0.50 14.27 16.38
N GLU A 218 -0.22 15.31 15.99
CA GLU A 218 -0.58 16.45 16.85
C GLU A 218 -1.61 16.05 17.91
N ALA A 219 -2.63 15.25 17.55
CA ALA A 219 -3.73 14.92 18.44
C ALA A 219 -3.54 13.63 19.26
N ASN A 220 -2.84 12.63 18.72
CA ASN A 220 -2.66 11.31 19.33
C ASN A 220 -1.25 11.16 19.94
N MET A 221 -1.15 11.41 21.25
CA MET A 221 0.11 11.31 21.99
C MET A 221 0.70 9.90 22.06
N SER A 222 -0.10 8.86 21.82
CA SER A 222 0.34 7.46 21.82
C SER A 222 0.76 6.93 20.44
N LEU A 223 0.50 7.71 19.37
CA LEU A 223 0.86 7.33 18.01
C LEU A 223 2.38 7.30 17.86
N LYS A 224 2.91 6.16 17.42
CA LYS A 224 4.31 6.02 17.01
C LYS A 224 4.40 6.06 15.49
N LEU A 225 5.30 6.87 14.95
CA LEU A 225 5.53 6.98 13.51
C LEU A 225 6.94 6.48 13.17
N ILE A 226 7.02 5.55 12.23
CA ILE A 226 8.28 5.11 11.63
C ILE A 226 8.21 5.44 10.14
N VAL A 227 9.13 6.27 9.65
CA VAL A 227 9.24 6.60 8.22
C VAL A 227 10.55 6.05 7.67
N CYS A 228 10.47 5.14 6.70
CA CYS A 228 11.61 4.58 6.00
C CYS A 228 11.58 5.02 4.53
N ASP A 229 12.45 5.95 4.14
CA ASP A 229 12.47 6.47 2.78
C ASP A 229 13.88 6.86 2.30
N VAL A 230 14.10 6.79 1.00
CA VAL A 230 15.35 7.22 0.35
C VAL A 230 15.49 8.74 0.27
N ALA A 231 14.47 9.50 0.69
CA ALA A 231 14.51 10.96 0.79
C ALA A 231 15.60 11.48 1.74
N PHE A 232 15.96 10.70 2.77
CA PHE A 232 16.85 11.15 3.85
C PHE A 232 18.35 10.99 3.58
N LEU A 233 18.77 10.11 2.67
CA LEU A 233 20.18 9.88 2.32
C LEU A 233 20.39 9.81 0.81
N ARG A 234 21.63 10.04 0.38
CA ARG A 234 22.05 9.84 -1.01
C ARG A 234 22.32 8.36 -1.29
N ASP A 235 22.09 7.96 -2.54
CA ASP A 235 22.15 6.55 -2.97
C ASP A 235 23.53 5.90 -2.70
N ASP A 236 24.62 6.66 -2.70
CA ASP A 236 25.99 6.19 -2.43
C ASP A 236 26.22 5.78 -0.96
N VAL A 237 25.47 6.35 -0.03
CA VAL A 237 25.51 6.01 1.40
C VAL A 237 24.63 4.80 1.68
N LEU A 238 23.46 4.72 1.03
CA LEU A 238 22.55 3.57 1.14
C LEU A 238 23.18 2.26 0.69
N VAL A 239 23.96 2.28 -0.40
CA VAL A 239 24.69 1.10 -0.90
C VAL A 239 25.71 0.56 0.12
N LYS A 240 26.18 1.38 1.07
CA LYS A 240 27.10 0.96 2.14
C LYS A 240 26.39 0.35 3.35
N GLY A 241 25.06 0.25 3.33
CA GLY A 241 24.26 -0.36 4.40
C GLY A 241 24.06 0.52 5.64
N ASP A 242 24.32 1.83 5.54
CA ASP A 242 23.95 2.77 6.59
C ASP A 242 22.50 3.24 6.37
N HIS A 243 21.63 2.87 7.30
CA HIS A 243 20.20 3.20 7.29
C HIS A 243 19.84 4.29 8.31
N SER A 244 20.83 4.79 9.06
CA SER A 244 20.63 5.83 10.07
C SER A 244 20.64 7.22 9.43
N VAL A 245 19.67 8.05 9.82
CA VAL A 245 19.61 9.45 9.36
C VAL A 245 20.47 10.29 10.31
N ALA A 246 21.62 10.78 9.83
CA ALA A 246 22.42 11.71 10.62
C ALA A 246 21.63 13.00 10.89
N GLU A 247 21.73 13.53 12.13
CA GLU A 247 20.96 14.70 12.57
C GLU A 247 21.13 15.93 11.66
N VAL A 248 22.24 16.03 10.92
CA VAL A 248 22.62 17.18 10.09
C VAL A 248 22.41 16.94 8.58
N SER A 249 22.04 15.73 8.14
CA SER A 249 21.82 15.46 6.72
C SER A 249 20.65 16.27 6.18
N ALA A 250 20.85 17.01 5.09
CA ALA A 250 19.77 17.68 4.37
C ALA A 250 18.89 16.64 3.66
N VAL A 251 17.57 16.87 3.60
CA VAL A 251 16.70 16.02 2.75
C VAL A 251 17.01 16.34 1.29
N ARG A 252 16.86 15.37 0.39
CA ARG A 252 17.09 15.56 -1.05
C ARG A 252 16.25 16.72 -1.61
N ASP A 253 16.80 17.43 -2.59
CA ASP A 253 16.06 18.49 -3.29
C ASP A 253 14.84 17.91 -4.03
N GLY A 254 13.73 18.65 -4.03
CA GLY A 254 12.50 18.27 -4.76
C GLY A 254 11.59 17.27 -4.05
N VAL A 255 11.86 16.92 -2.79
CA VAL A 255 10.97 16.10 -1.96
C VAL A 255 9.92 16.94 -1.23
N SER A 256 8.89 16.27 -0.70
CA SER A 256 7.82 16.93 0.04
C SER A 256 8.32 17.63 1.31
N SER A 257 7.73 18.79 1.62
CA SER A 257 8.04 19.58 2.81
C SER A 257 7.76 18.83 4.14
N TYR A 258 6.94 17.77 4.10
CA TYR A 258 6.66 16.94 5.27
C TYR A 258 7.91 16.23 5.81
N PHE A 259 8.86 15.85 4.95
CA PHE A 259 10.10 15.21 5.40
C PHE A 259 10.94 16.11 6.31
N GLU A 260 11.07 17.40 5.96
CA GLU A 260 11.76 18.37 6.82
C GLU A 260 10.96 18.67 8.11
N ARG A 261 9.62 18.67 8.05
CA ARG A 261 8.79 18.79 9.26
C ARG A 261 9.03 17.63 10.22
N PHE A 262 9.07 16.38 9.72
CA PHE A 262 9.37 15.22 10.57
C PHE A 262 10.75 15.32 11.22
N LYS A 263 11.78 15.73 10.45
CA LYS A 263 13.11 15.97 11.00
C LYS A 263 13.12 17.05 12.07
N GLN A 264 12.38 18.14 11.85
CA GLN A 264 12.26 19.20 12.84
C GLN A 264 11.64 18.68 14.14
N LEU A 265 10.57 17.87 14.07
CA LEU A 265 9.93 17.26 15.24
C LEU A 265 10.88 16.35 16.02
N VAL A 266 11.64 15.49 15.32
CA VAL A 266 12.66 14.64 15.96
C VAL A 266 13.74 15.50 16.63
N ARG A 267 14.24 16.54 15.95
CA ARG A 267 15.25 17.47 16.51
C ARG A 267 14.75 18.23 17.73
N THR A 268 13.46 18.54 17.79
CA THR A 268 12.83 19.16 18.98
C THR A 268 12.60 18.18 20.12
N GLY A 269 12.91 16.89 19.93
CA GLY A 269 12.86 15.86 20.97
C GLY A 269 11.61 14.98 20.94
N ASP A 270 10.83 14.96 19.85
CA ASP A 270 9.69 14.05 19.73
C ASP A 270 10.17 12.60 19.50
N GLN A 271 10.20 11.83 20.60
CA GLN A 271 10.67 10.43 20.61
C GLN A 271 9.69 9.45 19.96
N ARG A 272 8.48 9.90 19.58
CA ARG A 272 7.48 9.04 18.94
C ARG A 272 7.79 8.81 17.46
N ILE A 273 8.63 9.65 16.87
CA ILE A 273 8.95 9.64 15.45
C ILE A 273 10.34 9.03 15.27
N THR A 274 10.42 7.97 14.46
CA THR A 274 11.67 7.34 14.04
C THR A 274 11.82 7.50 12.54
N LEU A 275 12.95 8.08 12.11
CA LEU A 275 13.28 8.26 10.70
C LEU A 275 14.41 7.31 10.32
N LEU A 276 14.18 6.53 9.29
CA LEU A 276 15.12 5.58 8.72
C LEU A 276 15.31 5.92 7.25
N SER A 277 16.52 5.73 6.75
CA SER A 277 16.76 5.80 5.31
C SER A 277 16.96 4.41 4.74
N GLY A 278 16.20 4.09 3.71
CA GLY A 278 16.24 2.77 3.12
C GLY A 278 15.15 2.57 2.09
N ARG A 279 15.35 1.56 1.24
CA ARG A 279 14.36 1.03 0.32
C ARG A 279 13.39 0.13 1.08
N PHE A 280 12.31 -0.25 0.42
CA PHE A 280 11.33 -1.18 0.98
C PHE A 280 11.96 -2.53 1.39
N GLU A 281 12.93 -3.02 0.62
CA GLU A 281 13.72 -4.22 0.93
C GLU A 281 14.51 -4.09 2.24
N ASP A 282 15.13 -2.93 2.44
CA ASP A 282 15.95 -2.64 3.62
C ASP A 282 15.07 -2.61 4.87
N LEU A 283 13.88 -2.00 4.79
CA LEU A 283 12.87 -2.05 5.85
C LEU A 283 12.41 -3.49 6.12
N ALA A 284 12.12 -4.26 5.07
CA ALA A 284 11.68 -5.65 5.20
C ALA A 284 12.71 -6.50 5.95
N LEU A 285 14.01 -6.27 5.71
CA LEU A 285 15.12 -6.91 6.42
C LEU A 285 15.19 -6.45 7.89
N ALA A 286 15.08 -5.14 8.14
CA ALA A 286 15.23 -4.54 9.46
C ALA A 286 14.12 -4.91 10.46
N ILE A 287 12.88 -5.14 9.99
CA ILE A 287 11.77 -5.53 10.88
C ILE A 287 12.10 -6.89 11.53
N PRO A 288 12.03 -7.04 12.87
CA PRO A 288 12.26 -8.33 13.52
C PRO A 288 11.06 -9.28 13.33
N ASP A 289 11.31 -10.60 13.37
CA ASP A 289 10.23 -11.58 13.43
C ASP A 289 9.59 -11.54 14.84
N LEU A 290 8.36 -11.02 14.92
CA LEU A 290 7.64 -10.80 16.18
C LEU A 290 7.05 -12.08 16.80
N VAL A 291 6.93 -13.15 16.03
CA VAL A 291 6.30 -14.41 16.44
C VAL A 291 7.07 -15.60 15.87
N ALA A 292 7.41 -16.57 16.73
CA ALA A 292 8.06 -17.81 16.31
C ALA A 292 7.20 -18.59 15.31
N GLN A 293 7.81 -19.19 14.28
CA GLN A 293 7.10 -20.08 13.35
C GLN A 293 6.43 -21.26 14.06
N THR A 294 5.16 -21.54 13.74
CA THR A 294 4.50 -22.74 14.25
C THR A 294 5.08 -23.98 13.58
N GLU A 295 4.92 -25.15 14.20
CA GLU A 295 5.40 -26.41 13.63
C GLU A 295 4.71 -26.77 12.30
N ARG A 296 3.42 -26.45 12.18
CA ARG A 296 2.65 -26.62 10.95
C ARG A 296 3.22 -25.77 9.81
N GLU A 297 3.57 -24.51 10.08
CA GLU A 297 4.18 -23.64 9.09
C GLU A 297 5.59 -24.12 8.70
N ARG A 298 6.43 -24.49 9.66
CA ARG A 298 7.75 -25.11 9.36
C ARG A 298 7.61 -26.39 8.55
N HIS A 299 6.55 -27.17 8.75
CA HIS A 299 6.26 -28.33 7.93
C HIS A 299 5.83 -27.93 6.51
N LEU A 300 5.00 -26.89 6.36
CA LEU A 300 4.59 -26.36 5.06
C LEU A 300 5.77 -25.78 4.27
N ASP A 301 6.65 -25.00 4.91
CA ASP A 301 7.87 -24.46 4.29
C ASP A 301 8.77 -25.61 3.81
N ARG A 302 8.94 -26.66 4.63
CA ARG A 302 9.66 -27.89 4.24
C ARG A 302 9.00 -28.58 3.04
N MET A 303 7.68 -28.65 2.99
CA MET A 303 6.93 -29.26 1.88
C MET A 303 6.99 -28.42 0.60
N GLN A 304 6.95 -27.08 0.70
CA GLN A 304 7.13 -26.19 -0.46
C GLN A 304 8.55 -26.27 -1.00
N ALA A 305 9.56 -26.24 -0.14
CA ALA A 305 10.95 -26.44 -0.53
C ALA A 305 11.13 -27.79 -1.24
N ALA A 306 10.58 -28.87 -0.68
CA ALA A 306 10.65 -30.21 -1.28
C ALA A 306 9.97 -30.30 -2.67
N ARG A 307 8.88 -29.57 -2.91
CA ARG A 307 8.21 -29.51 -4.22
C ARG A 307 9.05 -28.75 -5.27
N GLY A 308 9.76 -27.70 -4.87
CA GLY A 308 10.67 -26.97 -5.76
C GLY A 308 11.90 -27.77 -6.23
N PHE A 309 12.23 -28.88 -5.56
CA PHE A 309 13.29 -29.81 -5.99
C PHE A 309 12.79 -30.91 -6.95
N GLY A 310 11.48 -31.04 -7.16
CA GLY A 310 10.87 -32.14 -7.94
C GLY A 310 10.87 -31.95 -9.45
N ASP A 311 10.96 -30.71 -9.96
CA ASP A 311 10.84 -30.39 -11.38
C ASP A 311 12.18 -30.48 -12.16
N GLY A 312 13.20 -31.09 -11.55
CA GLY A 312 14.58 -31.17 -12.07
C GLY A 312 15.10 -32.58 -12.34
N VAL A 313 14.25 -33.60 -12.48
CA VAL A 313 14.69 -34.93 -12.93
C VAL A 313 14.36 -35.10 -14.41
N PRO A 314 15.36 -35.06 -15.33
CA PRO A 314 15.12 -35.35 -16.73
C PRO A 314 14.87 -36.86 -16.87
N SER A 315 13.72 -37.21 -17.45
CA SER A 315 13.51 -38.51 -18.11
C SER A 315 13.90 -38.41 -19.57
#